data_AF-A0A3M1EUS0-F1
#
_entry.id   AF-A0A3M1EUS0-F1
#
_cell.length_a   1.000
_cell.length_b   1.000
_cell.length_c   1.000
_cell.angle_alpha   90.00
_cell.angle_beta   90.00
_cell.angle_gamma   90.00
#
_symmetry.space_group_name_H-M   'P 1'
#
loop_
_entity.id
_entity.type
_entity.pdbx_description
1 polymer ?
#
loop_
_entity_poly.entity_id
_entity_poly.type
_entity_poly.pdbx_seq_one_letter_code
_entity_poly.pdbx_strand_id
1 'polypeptide(L)'
;MVIIALALLGSQTGSSDIWFDDVKRPLELSTDQGETLVRVVSESLAQGNSAVNEVPDPLVNDDQARIVFLSVSDGQSHAWVVIGAARGLVPAIEQALSRLQATLPVGFRPEWVKLDIVDTVRPPQTVRSNTHFSFERSLEGLAFERESHIAFLPEELVAHTLVDSGGDVQFDNITWYLEARRPPTETSTKFDTSSVHKARRFTTRSFFYNGKQAFPLYRGHRLIDDITSEDLLTAAQRAGAYLTRSVNRDGKFVYIYLPKSNRVLDEYNLIRHAGSVYAMLELYQVTQEKELLSASTRAIDYLLQYVKPWGEAPKSAALVSMDGAMKLGGTALTAVALAKYVEVTHDQQYMPLLQQLGQYIEDSQLDNGRFISERAYPSGEISDYESRYYPGESLLALVRLYALDGQEHWLDTAEKGSKYLIKVRDQGVPMGELIHDHWLLYALNELYRYRPNPMYLEHAMLIAQAISQSQNRIPRYPDYRGSYYTPPRSTATATRTEGLVAAYKLARDYGRKEDAQSILTTIRLNIMFQLQTQFQPESVLYISDPQRALGAFHKSLTNFEIRNDYVQHNISSILGVYQILTGG
;
A
#
# COMPACT_ATOMS: atom_id res chain seq x y z
N MET A 1 -20.67 -14.88 17.06
CA MET A 1 -21.25 -16.22 16.85
C MET A 1 -21.36 -16.38 15.36
N VAL A 2 -20.51 -17.23 14.77
CA VAL A 2 -20.16 -17.20 13.35
C VAL A 2 -20.95 -18.26 12.58
N ILE A 3 -21.73 -17.85 11.58
CA ILE A 3 -22.31 -18.72 10.57
C ILE A 3 -21.53 -18.49 9.26
N ILE A 4 -21.06 -19.60 8.67
CA ILE A 4 -20.26 -19.66 7.45
C ILE A 4 -21.16 -19.53 6.20
N ALA A 5 -20.56 -19.21 5.05
CA ALA A 5 -20.66 -20.07 3.87
C ALA A 5 -20.31 -21.55 4.16
N LEU A 6 -21.10 -22.21 5.01
CA LEU A 6 -21.29 -23.64 5.00
C LEU A 6 -22.65 -23.73 4.35
N ALA A 7 -22.77 -24.41 3.20
CA ALA A 7 -24.08 -24.93 2.92
C ALA A 7 -24.36 -25.96 4.02
N LEU A 8 -25.16 -25.57 4.99
CA LEU A 8 -25.89 -26.50 5.82
C LEU A 8 -27.33 -26.36 5.42
N LEU A 9 -27.64 -27.11 4.39
CA LEU A 9 -28.95 -27.70 4.27
C LEU A 9 -29.20 -28.45 5.57
N GLY A 10 -30.04 -27.89 6.43
CA GLY A 10 -30.98 -28.73 7.15
C GLY A 10 -31.62 -29.63 6.11
N SER A 11 -31.56 -30.95 6.33
CA SER A 11 -32.06 -32.01 5.45
C SER A 11 -33.35 -31.63 4.71
N GLN A 12 -33.23 -31.04 3.53
CA GLN A 12 -34.29 -30.97 2.54
C GLN A 12 -33.84 -31.81 1.36
N THR A 13 -34.14 -33.10 1.49
CA THR A 13 -34.18 -34.03 0.39
C THR A 13 -35.17 -33.53 -0.65
N GLY A 14 -34.68 -32.91 -1.74
CA GLY A 14 -35.45 -32.72 -2.96
C GLY A 14 -35.31 -31.37 -3.68
N SER A 15 -34.18 -31.13 -4.35
CA SER A 15 -34.04 -30.29 -5.56
C SER A 15 -32.57 -30.26 -5.96
N SER A 16 -32.25 -30.32 -7.26
CA SER A 16 -30.88 -30.20 -7.76
C SER A 16 -30.35 -28.77 -7.54
N ASP A 17 -29.66 -28.51 -6.43
CA ASP A 17 -29.13 -27.18 -6.09
C ASP A 17 -28.02 -26.75 -7.04
N ILE A 18 -28.21 -25.63 -7.75
CA ILE A 18 -27.26 -25.07 -8.71
C ILE A 18 -25.85 -24.93 -8.12
N TRP A 19 -24.84 -25.34 -8.90
CA TRP A 19 -23.43 -25.20 -8.53
C TRP A 19 -22.56 -24.73 -9.71
N PHE A 20 -21.26 -24.56 -9.48
CA PHE A 20 -20.33 -23.92 -10.44
C PHE A 20 -20.27 -24.65 -11.79
N ASP A 21 -20.51 -25.96 -11.83
CA ASP A 21 -20.60 -26.71 -13.07
C ASP A 21 -21.86 -26.42 -13.90
N ASP A 22 -22.90 -25.82 -13.32
CA ASP A 22 -24.13 -25.41 -14.01
C ASP A 22 -24.03 -24.03 -14.67
N VAL A 23 -23.06 -23.19 -14.27
CA VAL A 23 -22.86 -21.86 -14.84
C VAL A 23 -22.23 -21.99 -16.23
N LYS A 24 -23.03 -21.76 -17.29
CA LYS A 24 -22.60 -21.95 -18.69
C LYS A 24 -22.33 -20.67 -19.47
N ARG A 25 -22.95 -19.55 -19.08
CA ARG A 25 -22.91 -18.30 -19.84
C ARG A 25 -22.62 -17.15 -18.89
N PRO A 26 -21.66 -16.25 -19.19
CA PRO A 26 -21.49 -15.01 -18.47
C PRO A 26 -22.78 -14.18 -18.45
N LEU A 27 -22.96 -13.35 -17.42
CA LEU A 27 -24.04 -12.37 -17.37
C LEU A 27 -23.58 -11.09 -18.08
N GLU A 28 -24.37 -10.59 -19.02
CA GLU A 28 -24.17 -9.25 -19.57
C GLU A 28 -24.65 -8.22 -18.54
N LEU A 29 -23.69 -7.53 -17.91
CA LEU A 29 -23.95 -6.56 -16.86
C LEU A 29 -23.06 -5.33 -17.07
N SER A 30 -23.68 -4.16 -17.28
CA SER A 30 -22.97 -2.89 -17.29
C SER A 30 -22.57 -2.45 -15.88
N THR A 31 -21.61 -1.52 -15.77
CA THR A 31 -21.17 -0.97 -14.47
C THR A 31 -22.34 -0.36 -13.70
N ASP A 32 -23.13 0.51 -14.32
CA ASP A 32 -24.26 1.20 -13.69
C ASP A 32 -25.32 0.22 -13.15
N GLN A 33 -25.58 -0.85 -13.89
CA GLN A 33 -26.50 -1.91 -13.44
C GLN A 33 -25.94 -2.64 -12.21
N GLY A 34 -24.65 -2.97 -12.19
CA GLY A 34 -24.03 -3.63 -11.04
C GLY A 34 -23.94 -2.74 -9.80
N GLU A 35 -23.64 -1.45 -9.97
CA GLU A 35 -23.70 -0.45 -8.90
C GLU A 35 -25.11 -0.30 -8.33
N THR A 36 -26.11 -0.26 -9.21
CA THR A 36 -27.52 -0.24 -8.81
C THR A 36 -27.88 -1.50 -8.02
N LEU A 37 -27.46 -2.69 -8.48
CA LEU A 37 -27.72 -3.94 -7.78
C LEU A 37 -27.13 -3.97 -6.37
N VAL A 38 -25.86 -3.59 -6.17
CA VAL A 38 -25.27 -3.63 -4.83
C VAL A 38 -25.91 -2.63 -3.87
N ARG A 39 -26.40 -1.48 -4.38
CA ARG A 39 -27.21 -0.55 -3.59
C ARG A 39 -28.54 -1.16 -3.16
N VAL A 40 -29.28 -1.77 -4.09
CA VAL A 40 -30.56 -2.46 -3.81
C VAL A 40 -30.38 -3.59 -2.79
N VAL A 41 -29.29 -4.36 -2.89
CA VAL A 41 -28.91 -5.37 -1.91
C VAL A 41 -28.67 -4.74 -0.54
N SER A 42 -27.93 -3.63 -0.47
CA SER A 42 -27.67 -2.92 0.79
C SER A 42 -28.95 -2.37 1.42
N GLU A 43 -29.87 -1.83 0.62
CA GLU A 43 -31.16 -1.31 1.10
C GLU A 43 -32.07 -2.43 1.61
N SER A 44 -32.10 -3.57 0.90
CA SER A 44 -32.84 -4.76 1.34
C SER A 44 -32.35 -5.27 2.69
N LEU A 45 -31.03 -5.22 2.94
CA LEU A 45 -30.44 -5.58 4.24
C LEU A 45 -30.82 -4.58 5.35
N ALA A 46 -30.94 -3.30 5.04
CA ALA A 46 -31.31 -2.28 6.01
C ALA A 46 -32.81 -2.31 6.37
N GLN A 47 -33.68 -2.59 5.39
CA GLN A 47 -35.14 -2.54 5.55
C GLN A 47 -35.76 -3.89 5.94
N GLY A 48 -35.06 -5.00 5.76
CA GLY A 48 -35.55 -6.35 6.06
C GLY A 48 -36.54 -6.93 5.05
N ASN A 49 -36.77 -6.23 3.92
CA ASN A 49 -37.65 -6.68 2.83
C ASN A 49 -36.88 -6.72 1.49
N SER A 50 -37.27 -7.60 0.57
CA SER A 50 -36.64 -7.75 -0.74
C SER A 50 -37.07 -6.60 -1.68
N ALA A 51 -36.14 -5.71 -2.03
CA ALA A 51 -36.39 -4.59 -2.94
C ALA A 51 -36.28 -5.02 -4.43
N VAL A 52 -36.90 -6.15 -4.80
CA VAL A 52 -36.87 -6.71 -6.18
C VAL A 52 -37.33 -5.72 -7.23
N ASN A 53 -38.27 -4.84 -6.88
CA ASN A 53 -38.86 -3.86 -7.80
C ASN A 53 -37.88 -2.78 -8.28
N GLU A 54 -36.68 -2.70 -7.71
CA GLU A 54 -35.65 -1.72 -8.07
C GLU A 54 -34.50 -2.34 -8.89
N VAL A 55 -34.58 -3.63 -9.18
CA VAL A 55 -33.62 -4.34 -10.03
C VAL A 55 -33.93 -4.05 -11.51
N PRO A 56 -32.93 -3.68 -12.35
CA PRO A 56 -33.15 -3.39 -13.77
C PRO A 56 -33.85 -4.53 -14.54
N ASP A 57 -34.86 -4.20 -15.36
CA ASP A 57 -35.71 -5.16 -16.10
C ASP A 57 -34.97 -6.30 -16.85
N PRO A 58 -33.82 -6.07 -17.52
CA PRO A 58 -33.09 -7.15 -18.18
C PRO A 58 -32.57 -8.23 -17.22
N LEU A 59 -32.34 -7.86 -15.95
CA LEU A 59 -31.78 -8.74 -14.93
C LEU A 59 -32.87 -9.50 -14.17
N VAL A 60 -34.09 -8.96 -14.13
CA VAL A 60 -35.27 -9.63 -13.56
C VAL A 60 -35.64 -10.88 -14.37
N ASN A 61 -35.46 -10.83 -15.68
CA ASN A 61 -35.83 -11.91 -16.60
C ASN A 61 -34.71 -12.94 -16.86
N ASP A 62 -33.57 -12.83 -16.17
CA ASP A 62 -32.51 -13.82 -16.26
C ASP A 62 -32.99 -15.17 -15.69
N ASP A 63 -32.86 -16.25 -16.47
CA ASP A 63 -33.33 -17.60 -16.12
C ASP A 63 -32.19 -18.63 -16.06
N GLN A 64 -30.96 -18.18 -16.29
CA GLN A 64 -29.77 -19.03 -16.33
C GLN A 64 -29.31 -19.39 -14.91
N ALA A 65 -28.51 -20.44 -14.77
CA ALA A 65 -27.90 -20.77 -13.49
C ALA A 65 -26.93 -19.66 -13.06
N ARG A 66 -27.22 -19.01 -11.92
CA ARG A 66 -26.41 -17.93 -11.33
C ARG A 66 -25.93 -18.30 -9.95
N ILE A 67 -24.74 -17.81 -9.63
CA ILE A 67 -24.15 -17.87 -8.30
C ILE A 67 -23.68 -16.46 -7.95
N VAL A 68 -24.02 -16.01 -6.76
CA VAL A 68 -23.56 -14.75 -6.18
C VAL A 68 -22.96 -15.00 -4.80
N PHE A 69 -21.99 -14.17 -4.42
CA PHE A 69 -21.53 -14.04 -3.05
C PHE A 69 -21.94 -12.67 -2.52
N LEU A 70 -22.43 -12.64 -1.28
CA LEU A 70 -22.62 -11.41 -0.53
C LEU A 70 -21.62 -11.38 0.62
N SER A 71 -20.74 -10.38 0.62
CA SER A 71 -19.84 -10.09 1.74
C SER A 71 -20.30 -8.85 2.47
N VAL A 72 -20.55 -8.93 3.78
CA VAL A 72 -21.10 -7.81 4.57
C VAL A 72 -20.32 -7.58 5.86
N SER A 73 -19.95 -6.33 6.12
CA SER A 73 -19.25 -5.89 7.33
C SER A 73 -19.98 -4.72 8.00
N ASP A 74 -19.87 -4.61 9.31
CA ASP A 74 -20.31 -3.47 10.12
C ASP A 74 -19.27 -2.34 10.16
N GLY A 75 -18.28 -2.39 9.29
CA GLY A 75 -17.15 -1.49 9.25
C GLY A 75 -16.08 -1.77 10.31
N GLN A 76 -16.38 -2.53 11.36
CA GLN A 76 -15.46 -2.80 12.47
C GLN A 76 -14.85 -4.20 12.37
N SER A 77 -15.65 -5.17 11.95
CA SER A 77 -15.30 -6.58 11.85
C SER A 77 -15.08 -7.02 10.42
N HIS A 78 -14.35 -8.13 10.24
CA HIS A 78 -14.24 -8.79 8.95
C HIS A 78 -15.63 -9.18 8.41
N ALA A 79 -15.73 -9.32 7.10
CA ALA A 79 -16.98 -9.56 6.42
C ALA A 79 -17.54 -10.98 6.66
N TRP A 80 -18.86 -11.03 6.80
CA TRP A 80 -19.69 -12.21 6.69
C TRP A 80 -19.91 -12.53 5.22
N VAL A 81 -19.57 -13.73 4.79
CA VAL A 81 -19.69 -14.14 3.38
C VAL A 81 -20.69 -15.28 3.25
N VAL A 82 -21.67 -15.14 2.36
CA VAL A 82 -22.64 -16.19 2.02
C VAL A 82 -22.77 -16.35 0.51
N ILE A 83 -23.15 -17.55 0.08
CA ILE A 83 -23.39 -17.88 -1.33
C ILE A 83 -24.91 -17.96 -1.56
N GLY A 84 -25.38 -17.40 -2.68
CA GLY A 84 -26.71 -17.67 -3.22
C GLY A 84 -26.59 -18.26 -4.62
N ALA A 85 -27.39 -19.28 -4.91
CA ALA A 85 -27.38 -20.02 -6.17
C ALA A 85 -28.81 -20.38 -6.59
N ALA A 86 -29.23 -19.94 -7.77
CA ALA A 86 -30.57 -20.16 -8.30
C ALA A 86 -30.61 -20.02 -9.83
N ARG A 87 -31.75 -20.39 -10.43
CA ARG A 87 -32.06 -20.03 -11.82
C ARG A 87 -32.52 -18.58 -11.81
N GLY A 88 -31.69 -17.70 -12.36
CA GLY A 88 -31.86 -16.26 -12.38
C GLY A 88 -31.07 -15.52 -11.31
N LEU A 89 -30.63 -14.31 -11.66
CA LEU A 89 -29.83 -13.45 -10.79
C LEU A 89 -30.60 -13.00 -9.54
N VAL A 90 -31.84 -12.53 -9.72
CA VAL A 90 -32.66 -12.04 -8.60
C VAL A 90 -32.92 -13.15 -7.57
N PRO A 91 -33.42 -14.34 -7.96
CA PRO A 91 -33.57 -15.45 -7.00
C PRO A 91 -32.26 -15.86 -6.31
N ALA A 92 -31.12 -15.77 -7.01
CA ALA A 92 -29.82 -16.07 -6.40
C ALA A 92 -29.44 -15.03 -5.33
N ILE A 93 -29.69 -13.74 -5.59
CA ILE A 93 -29.50 -12.67 -4.61
C ILE A 93 -30.45 -12.84 -3.42
N GLU A 94 -31.73 -13.13 -3.65
CA GLU A 94 -32.72 -13.35 -2.58
C GLU A 94 -32.34 -14.53 -1.68
N GLN A 95 -31.84 -15.63 -2.28
CA GLN A 95 -31.33 -16.76 -1.51
C GLN A 95 -30.12 -16.35 -0.66
N ALA A 96 -29.19 -15.55 -1.21
CA ALA A 96 -28.05 -15.04 -0.44
C ALA A 96 -28.50 -14.12 0.70
N LEU A 97 -29.44 -13.19 0.46
CA LEU A 97 -30.00 -12.30 1.47
C LEU A 97 -30.67 -13.08 2.61
N SER A 98 -31.50 -14.08 2.28
CA SER A 98 -32.17 -14.92 3.27
C SER A 98 -31.16 -15.69 4.14
N ARG A 99 -30.12 -16.26 3.51
CA ARG A 99 -29.02 -16.92 4.23
C ARG A 99 -28.30 -15.93 5.15
N LEU A 100 -27.96 -14.75 4.64
CA LEU A 100 -27.25 -13.73 5.42
C LEU A 100 -28.07 -13.27 6.63
N GLN A 101 -29.38 -13.04 6.49
CA GLN A 101 -30.26 -12.66 7.60
C GLN A 101 -30.32 -13.73 8.70
N ALA A 102 -30.29 -15.02 8.32
CA ALA A 102 -30.21 -16.12 9.28
C ALA A 102 -28.82 -16.24 9.94
N THR A 103 -27.78 -15.74 9.27
CA THR A 103 -26.37 -15.80 9.69
C THR A 103 -25.97 -14.67 10.64
N LEU A 104 -26.45 -13.45 10.38
CA LEU A 104 -25.96 -12.25 11.06
C LEU A 104 -26.34 -12.22 12.55
N PRO A 105 -25.44 -11.73 13.44
CA PRO A 105 -25.78 -11.52 14.83
C PRO A 105 -26.97 -10.56 15.03
N VAL A 106 -27.75 -10.79 16.09
CA VAL A 106 -28.84 -9.87 16.47
C VAL A 106 -28.27 -8.47 16.69
N GLY A 107 -28.87 -7.48 16.03
CA GLY A 107 -28.44 -6.07 16.12
C GLY A 107 -27.23 -5.70 15.25
N PHE A 108 -26.71 -6.63 14.44
CA PHE A 108 -25.69 -6.35 13.44
C PHE A 108 -26.20 -5.32 12.43
N ARG A 109 -25.39 -4.30 12.14
CA ARG A 109 -25.73 -3.22 11.21
C ARG A 109 -24.75 -3.23 10.04
N PRO A 110 -25.16 -3.77 8.88
CA PRO A 110 -24.38 -3.69 7.64
C PRO A 110 -24.00 -2.25 7.31
N GLU A 111 -22.71 -1.97 7.16
CA GLU A 111 -22.19 -0.69 6.64
C GLU A 111 -21.56 -0.88 5.27
N TRP A 112 -20.79 -1.96 5.11
CA TRP A 112 -20.07 -2.28 3.89
C TRP A 112 -20.67 -3.54 3.28
N VAL A 113 -21.07 -3.45 2.01
CA VAL A 113 -21.71 -4.54 1.29
C VAL A 113 -20.98 -4.76 -0.03
N LYS A 114 -20.54 -5.99 -0.27
CA LYS A 114 -19.96 -6.43 -1.54
C LYS A 114 -20.84 -7.49 -2.18
N LEU A 115 -21.13 -7.33 -3.46
CA LEU A 115 -21.80 -8.31 -4.31
C LEU A 115 -20.80 -8.81 -5.35
N ASP A 116 -20.50 -10.11 -5.31
CA ASP A 116 -19.70 -10.79 -6.32
C ASP A 116 -20.61 -11.70 -7.15
N ILE A 117 -20.70 -11.47 -8.45
CA ILE A 117 -21.48 -12.29 -9.37
C ILE A 117 -20.51 -13.20 -10.13
N VAL A 118 -20.68 -14.51 -10.02
CA VAL A 118 -19.83 -15.48 -10.75
C VAL A 118 -20.03 -15.30 -12.25
N ASP A 119 -18.93 -15.07 -12.97
CA ASP A 119 -18.94 -14.69 -14.39
C ASP A 119 -18.46 -15.83 -15.29
N THR A 120 -17.21 -16.24 -15.16
CA THR A 120 -16.63 -17.34 -15.94
C THR A 120 -16.23 -18.48 -15.02
N VAL A 121 -16.63 -19.71 -15.35
CA VAL A 121 -16.19 -20.93 -14.65
C VAL A 121 -15.32 -21.80 -15.56
N ARG A 122 -14.15 -22.19 -15.06
CA ARG A 122 -13.20 -23.05 -15.78
C ARG A 122 -13.54 -24.54 -15.60
N PRO A 123 -13.08 -25.42 -16.50
CA PRO A 123 -13.14 -26.87 -16.32
C PRO A 123 -12.53 -27.32 -14.98
N PRO A 124 -12.99 -28.45 -14.40
CA PRO A 124 -12.50 -28.89 -13.11
C PRO A 124 -11.07 -29.40 -13.23
N GLN A 125 -10.27 -29.15 -12.20
CA GLN A 125 -8.91 -29.64 -12.03
C GLN A 125 -8.83 -30.47 -10.74
N THR A 126 -8.04 -31.52 -10.76
CA THR A 126 -7.73 -32.31 -9.56
C THR A 126 -6.90 -31.47 -8.58
N VAL A 127 -7.31 -31.44 -7.31
CA VAL A 127 -6.63 -30.74 -6.22
C VAL A 127 -6.34 -31.70 -5.08
N ARG A 128 -5.09 -31.68 -4.62
CA ARG A 128 -4.54 -32.45 -3.50
C ARG A 128 -3.42 -31.63 -2.83
N SER A 129 -2.91 -32.09 -1.70
CA SER A 129 -1.71 -31.47 -1.10
C SER A 129 -0.58 -31.30 -2.13
N ASN A 130 0.08 -30.14 -2.13
CA ASN A 130 1.07 -29.69 -3.13
C ASN A 130 0.53 -29.48 -4.56
N THR A 131 -0.77 -29.26 -4.74
CA THR A 131 -1.28 -28.85 -6.04
C THR A 131 -0.90 -27.41 -6.31
N HIS A 132 -0.05 -27.24 -7.32
CA HIS A 132 0.34 -25.96 -7.86
C HIS A 132 -0.65 -25.49 -8.93
N PHE A 133 -1.00 -24.22 -8.85
CA PHE A 133 -1.82 -23.53 -9.80
C PHE A 133 -1.05 -22.37 -10.47
N SER A 134 -1.11 -22.30 -11.79
CA SER A 134 -0.49 -21.22 -12.57
C SER A 134 -1.38 -19.98 -12.76
N PHE A 135 -2.48 -19.87 -12.01
CA PHE A 135 -3.44 -18.80 -12.18
C PHE A 135 -3.15 -17.58 -11.29
N GLU A 136 -3.76 -16.46 -11.65
CA GLU A 136 -3.68 -15.26 -10.83
C GLU A 136 -4.66 -15.38 -9.65
N ARG A 137 -4.15 -15.83 -8.49
CA ARG A 137 -4.95 -16.10 -7.28
C ARG A 137 -5.76 -14.93 -6.73
N SER A 138 -5.49 -13.74 -7.22
CA SER A 138 -6.23 -12.53 -6.88
C SER A 138 -7.41 -12.22 -7.81
N LEU A 139 -7.50 -12.89 -8.96
CA LEU A 139 -8.51 -12.64 -9.99
C LEU A 139 -9.45 -13.83 -10.19
N GLU A 140 -9.06 -15.01 -9.71
CA GLU A 140 -9.90 -16.21 -9.78
C GLU A 140 -10.09 -16.80 -8.38
N GLY A 141 -11.34 -17.17 -8.07
CA GLY A 141 -11.70 -17.95 -6.88
C GLY A 141 -11.58 -19.45 -7.13
N LEU A 142 -11.78 -20.23 -6.09
CA LEU A 142 -11.70 -21.70 -6.11
C LEU A 142 -12.98 -22.31 -5.54
N ALA A 143 -13.67 -23.14 -6.31
CA ALA A 143 -14.88 -23.85 -5.89
C ALA A 143 -14.66 -25.36 -5.95
N PHE A 144 -14.89 -26.07 -4.86
CA PHE A 144 -14.74 -27.52 -4.76
C PHE A 144 -15.99 -28.25 -5.30
N GLU A 145 -15.97 -29.59 -5.27
CA GLU A 145 -17.10 -30.42 -5.69
C GLU A 145 -18.43 -30.03 -5.00
N ARG A 146 -19.54 -30.26 -5.71
CA ARG A 146 -20.89 -29.81 -5.29
C ARG A 146 -21.24 -30.29 -3.89
N GLU A 147 -20.88 -31.52 -3.58
CA GLU A 147 -21.14 -32.19 -2.30
C GLU A 147 -20.41 -31.54 -1.13
N SER A 148 -19.29 -30.84 -1.39
CA SER A 148 -18.56 -30.11 -0.36
C SER A 148 -19.20 -28.78 0.00
N HIS A 149 -19.87 -28.15 -0.97
CA HIS A 149 -20.37 -26.78 -0.90
C HIS A 149 -19.33 -25.71 -0.50
N ILE A 150 -18.05 -25.99 -0.70
CA ILE A 150 -16.96 -25.06 -0.37
C ILE A 150 -16.56 -24.28 -1.61
N ALA A 151 -16.58 -22.96 -1.51
CA ALA A 151 -15.99 -22.07 -2.50
C ALA A 151 -15.40 -20.83 -1.82
N PHE A 152 -14.31 -20.32 -2.38
CA PHE A 152 -13.57 -19.16 -1.88
C PHE A 152 -13.44 -18.11 -2.99
N LEU A 153 -13.74 -16.86 -2.65
CA LEU A 153 -13.47 -15.69 -3.48
C LEU A 153 -11.95 -15.48 -3.63
N PRO A 154 -11.50 -14.83 -4.73
CA PRO A 154 -10.08 -14.53 -4.93
C PRO A 154 -9.45 -13.79 -3.74
N GLU A 155 -10.17 -12.85 -3.13
CA GLU A 155 -9.69 -12.08 -1.99
C GLU A 155 -9.58 -12.91 -0.72
N GLU A 156 -10.45 -13.91 -0.51
CA GLU A 156 -10.31 -14.89 0.58
C GLU A 156 -9.05 -15.75 0.38
N LEU A 157 -8.80 -16.20 -0.86
CA LEU A 157 -7.58 -16.93 -1.20
C LEU A 157 -6.33 -16.13 -0.84
N VAL A 158 -6.32 -14.83 -1.13
CA VAL A 158 -5.19 -13.95 -0.85
C VAL A 158 -5.08 -13.59 0.63
N ALA A 159 -6.16 -13.13 1.25
CA ALA A 159 -6.18 -12.60 2.61
C ALA A 159 -5.85 -13.68 3.66
N HIS A 160 -6.30 -14.92 3.43
CA HIS A 160 -6.03 -16.04 4.33
C HIS A 160 -4.96 -17.00 3.82
N THR A 161 -4.30 -16.67 2.71
CA THR A 161 -3.23 -17.49 2.12
C THR A 161 -3.71 -18.93 1.91
N LEU A 162 -4.94 -19.11 1.43
CA LEU A 162 -5.49 -20.42 1.08
C LEU A 162 -4.82 -20.97 -0.18
N VAL A 163 -4.33 -20.06 -1.03
CA VAL A 163 -3.35 -20.31 -2.08
C VAL A 163 -2.19 -19.34 -1.86
N ASP A 164 -0.96 -19.85 -1.78
CA ASP A 164 0.21 -19.02 -1.52
C ASP A 164 0.69 -18.25 -2.77
N SER A 165 1.75 -17.44 -2.64
CA SER A 165 2.32 -16.71 -3.77
C SER A 165 3.00 -17.61 -4.81
N GLY A 166 3.34 -18.84 -4.43
CA GLY A 166 3.83 -19.87 -5.33
C GLY A 166 2.70 -20.53 -6.12
N GLY A 167 1.42 -20.32 -5.77
CA GLY A 167 0.29 -20.96 -6.42
C GLY A 167 -0.12 -22.29 -5.76
N ASP A 168 0.45 -22.63 -4.61
CA ASP A 168 0.17 -23.89 -3.92
C ASP A 168 -0.99 -23.75 -2.94
N VAL A 169 -1.91 -24.72 -2.99
CA VAL A 169 -3.07 -24.80 -2.08
C VAL A 169 -2.61 -25.17 -0.66
N GLN A 170 -2.98 -24.35 0.31
CA GLN A 170 -2.64 -24.50 1.72
C GLN A 170 -3.80 -25.14 2.49
N PHE A 171 -3.84 -26.48 2.51
CA PHE A 171 -4.93 -27.25 3.12
C PHE A 171 -5.11 -27.00 4.62
N ASP A 172 -4.02 -26.77 5.36
CA ASP A 172 -4.06 -26.42 6.78
C ASP A 172 -4.73 -25.05 6.97
N ASN A 173 -4.38 -24.07 6.13
CA ASN A 173 -5.02 -22.75 6.16
C ASN A 173 -6.50 -22.83 5.80
N ILE A 174 -6.89 -23.66 4.82
CA ILE A 174 -8.31 -23.92 4.49
C ILE A 174 -9.02 -24.52 5.71
N THR A 175 -8.41 -25.49 6.37
CA THR A 175 -9.00 -26.14 7.56
C THR A 175 -9.22 -25.14 8.68
N TRP A 176 -8.20 -24.35 9.02
CA TRP A 176 -8.31 -23.30 10.04
C TRP A 176 -9.30 -22.20 9.65
N TYR A 177 -9.32 -21.80 8.37
CA TYR A 177 -10.25 -20.80 7.85
C TYR A 177 -11.71 -21.22 8.02
N LEU A 178 -12.02 -22.47 7.66
CA LEU A 178 -13.34 -23.06 7.82
C LEU A 178 -13.68 -23.25 9.30
N GLU A 179 -12.76 -23.76 10.11
CA GLU A 179 -12.97 -24.00 11.55
C GLU A 179 -13.27 -22.72 12.32
N ALA A 180 -12.52 -21.65 12.07
CA ALA A 180 -12.70 -20.35 12.74
C ALA A 180 -14.07 -19.73 12.49
N ARG A 181 -14.80 -20.17 11.46
CA ARG A 181 -16.09 -19.62 11.07
C ARG A 181 -17.28 -20.51 11.42
N ARG A 182 -17.07 -21.73 11.93
CA ARG A 182 -18.14 -22.71 12.22
C ARG A 182 -19.17 -22.23 13.25
N PRO A 183 -20.48 -22.54 13.06
CA PRO A 183 -21.46 -22.44 14.12
C PRO A 183 -21.11 -23.42 15.25
N PRO A 184 -21.25 -23.06 16.53
CA PRO A 184 -20.99 -23.97 17.65
C PRO A 184 -21.88 -25.21 17.70
N THR A 185 -22.98 -25.23 16.93
CA THR A 185 -24.10 -26.16 17.06
C THR A 185 -24.02 -27.40 16.15
N GLU A 186 -22.96 -27.59 15.39
CA GLU A 186 -22.89 -28.65 14.37
C GLU A 186 -21.72 -29.63 14.51
N THR A 187 -22.03 -30.91 14.32
CA THR A 187 -21.08 -32.02 14.20
C THR A 187 -20.56 -32.17 12.76
N SER A 188 -19.24 -32.31 12.62
CA SER A 188 -18.46 -32.07 11.39
C SER A 188 -18.69 -33.02 10.22
N THR A 189 -18.68 -32.48 9.00
CA THR A 189 -17.82 -32.97 7.91
C THR A 189 -16.53 -32.15 7.92
N LYS A 190 -15.43 -32.71 8.44
CA LYS A 190 -14.11 -32.08 8.29
C LYS A 190 -13.76 -32.05 6.80
N PHE A 191 -13.19 -30.93 6.33
CA PHE A 191 -12.58 -30.91 5.00
C PHE A 191 -11.43 -31.92 5.00
N ASP A 192 -11.55 -32.98 4.21
CA ASP A 192 -10.58 -34.08 4.23
C ASP A 192 -9.32 -33.69 3.46
N THR A 193 -8.37 -33.12 4.18
CA THR A 193 -7.08 -32.67 3.65
C THR A 193 -6.21 -33.79 3.07
N SER A 194 -6.54 -35.06 3.36
CA SER A 194 -5.85 -36.23 2.83
C SER A 194 -6.43 -36.74 1.51
N SER A 195 -7.61 -36.26 1.13
CA SER A 195 -8.33 -36.70 -0.05
C SER A 195 -7.94 -35.95 -1.32
N VAL A 196 -8.28 -36.57 -2.46
CA VAL A 196 -8.17 -35.94 -3.78
C VAL A 196 -9.51 -35.28 -4.10
N HIS A 197 -9.49 -33.97 -4.25
CA HIS A 197 -10.65 -33.16 -4.59
C HIS A 197 -10.69 -32.82 -6.08
N LYS A 198 -11.84 -32.35 -6.54
CA LYS A 198 -11.99 -31.64 -7.82
C LYS A 198 -12.40 -30.21 -7.52
N ALA A 199 -11.61 -29.26 -8.00
CA ALA A 199 -11.95 -27.84 -7.89
C ALA A 199 -12.04 -27.17 -9.25
N ARG A 200 -12.91 -26.18 -9.35
CA ARG A 200 -13.06 -25.28 -10.49
C ARG A 200 -12.54 -23.91 -10.10
N ARG A 201 -11.90 -23.25 -11.06
CA ARG A 201 -11.57 -21.83 -10.94
C ARG A 201 -12.70 -21.00 -11.51
N PHE A 202 -12.95 -19.84 -10.92
CA PHE A 202 -13.99 -18.92 -11.42
C PHE A 202 -13.58 -17.46 -11.29
N THR A 203 -14.10 -16.59 -12.15
CA THR A 203 -13.98 -15.13 -12.00
C THR A 203 -15.30 -14.55 -11.51
N THR A 204 -15.24 -13.33 -10.99
CA THR A 204 -16.41 -12.57 -10.54
C THR A 204 -16.48 -11.20 -11.21
N ARG A 205 -17.69 -10.69 -11.39
CA ARG A 205 -17.95 -9.25 -11.50
C ARG A 205 -18.32 -8.75 -10.11
N SER A 206 -17.53 -7.83 -9.59
CA SER A 206 -17.57 -7.47 -8.17
C SER A 206 -17.95 -6.00 -8.02
N PHE A 207 -18.89 -5.74 -7.11
CA PHE A 207 -19.38 -4.39 -6.81
C PHE A 207 -19.41 -4.18 -5.30
N PHE A 208 -19.10 -2.96 -4.85
CA PHE A 208 -19.02 -2.63 -3.44
C PHE A 208 -19.78 -1.35 -3.13
N TYR A 209 -20.56 -1.37 -2.07
CA TYR A 209 -21.25 -0.22 -1.49
C TYR A 209 -20.69 0.07 -0.10
N ASN A 210 -20.21 1.30 0.10
CA ASN A 210 -19.57 1.74 1.35
C ASN A 210 -20.52 2.46 2.32
N GLY A 211 -21.83 2.36 2.10
CA GLY A 211 -22.85 3.13 2.84
C GLY A 211 -23.20 4.49 2.21
N LYS A 212 -22.46 4.94 1.19
CA LYS A 212 -22.70 6.21 0.48
C LYS A 212 -22.69 6.07 -1.03
N GLN A 213 -21.73 5.33 -1.56
CA GLN A 213 -21.46 5.19 -2.99
C GLN A 213 -21.16 3.74 -3.33
N ALA A 214 -21.57 3.34 -4.53
CA ALA A 214 -21.31 2.03 -5.10
C ALA A 214 -20.19 2.14 -6.15
N PHE A 215 -19.35 1.11 -6.27
CA PHE A 215 -18.24 1.08 -7.22
C PHE A 215 -18.00 -0.33 -7.77
N PRO A 216 -17.55 -0.48 -9.02
CA PRO A 216 -16.99 -1.74 -9.50
C PRO A 216 -15.61 -1.99 -8.87
N LEU A 217 -15.29 -3.25 -8.69
CA LEU A 217 -13.99 -3.69 -8.19
C LEU A 217 -13.26 -4.53 -9.24
N TYR A 218 -11.95 -4.34 -9.31
CA TYR A 218 -11.01 -5.22 -9.97
C TYR A 218 -10.01 -5.72 -8.93
N ARG A 219 -9.88 -7.03 -8.73
CA ARG A 219 -9.01 -7.60 -7.68
C ARG A 219 -9.27 -7.00 -6.29
N GLY A 220 -10.53 -6.89 -5.89
CA GLY A 220 -10.92 -6.38 -4.58
C GLY A 220 -10.65 -4.89 -4.31
N HIS A 221 -10.26 -4.10 -5.32
CA HIS A 221 -10.03 -2.66 -5.18
C HIS A 221 -10.61 -1.88 -6.37
N ARG A 222 -10.78 -0.57 -6.20
CA ARG A 222 -11.20 0.34 -7.28
C ARG A 222 -10.05 0.61 -8.24
N LEU A 223 -10.30 0.56 -9.54
CA LEU A 223 -9.37 1.14 -10.52
C LEU A 223 -9.46 2.66 -10.47
N ILE A 224 -8.32 3.34 -10.53
CA ILE A 224 -8.25 4.80 -10.46
C ILE A 224 -7.86 5.34 -11.83
N ASP A 225 -8.83 5.95 -12.52
CA ASP A 225 -8.64 6.49 -13.88
C ASP A 225 -8.40 8.00 -13.90
N ASP A 226 -8.77 8.73 -12.84
CA ASP A 226 -8.48 10.15 -12.67
C ASP A 226 -8.17 10.48 -11.20
N ILE A 227 -7.52 11.63 -10.97
CA ILE A 227 -7.13 12.10 -9.65
C ILE A 227 -7.42 13.60 -9.50
N THR A 228 -8.04 13.98 -8.39
CA THR A 228 -8.21 15.38 -7.98
C THR A 228 -7.29 15.72 -6.82
N SER A 229 -7.04 17.02 -6.58
CA SER A 229 -6.29 17.44 -5.40
C SER A 229 -6.98 17.05 -4.08
N GLU A 230 -8.32 16.99 -4.05
CA GLU A 230 -9.09 16.54 -2.89
C GLU A 230 -8.88 15.05 -2.59
N ASP A 231 -8.86 14.21 -3.62
CA ASP A 231 -8.57 12.77 -3.48
C ASP A 231 -7.18 12.55 -2.89
N LEU A 232 -6.19 13.31 -3.38
CA LEU A 232 -4.79 13.21 -2.92
C LEU A 232 -4.66 13.65 -1.46
N LEU A 233 -5.25 14.78 -1.09
CA LEU A 233 -5.23 15.25 0.30
C LEU A 233 -5.93 14.26 1.23
N THR A 234 -7.09 13.76 0.83
CA THR A 234 -7.84 12.74 1.58
C THR A 234 -7.02 11.46 1.78
N ALA A 235 -6.36 10.98 0.71
CA ALA A 235 -5.51 9.80 0.79
C ALA A 235 -4.31 10.02 1.73
N ALA A 236 -3.66 11.19 1.65
CA ALA A 236 -2.55 11.55 2.53
C ALA A 236 -3.00 11.67 4.00
N GLN A 237 -4.15 12.28 4.28
CA GLN A 237 -4.72 12.36 5.63
C GLN A 237 -5.02 10.98 6.22
N ARG A 238 -5.62 10.06 5.45
CA ARG A 238 -5.88 8.68 5.91
C ARG A 238 -4.58 7.96 6.26
N ALA A 239 -3.54 8.14 5.45
CA ALA A 239 -2.22 7.58 5.70
C ALA A 239 -1.53 8.20 6.92
N GLY A 240 -1.65 9.52 7.11
CA GLY A 240 -1.18 10.23 8.30
C GLY A 240 -1.89 9.79 9.57
N ALA A 241 -3.20 9.56 9.51
CA ALA A 241 -3.98 9.01 10.61
C ALA A 241 -3.52 7.59 10.96
N TYR A 242 -3.21 6.75 9.96
CA TYR A 242 -2.61 5.43 10.20
C TYR A 242 -1.25 5.53 10.91
N LEU A 243 -0.34 6.40 10.45
CA LEU A 243 0.96 6.59 11.09
C LEU A 243 0.81 7.11 12.52
N THR A 244 -0.10 8.06 12.75
CA THR A 244 -0.41 8.61 14.08
C THR A 244 -0.83 7.51 15.05
N ARG A 245 -1.70 6.58 14.63
CA ARG A 245 -2.10 5.41 15.44
C ARG A 245 -0.99 4.35 15.57
N SER A 246 -0.02 4.35 14.66
CA SER A 246 1.11 3.43 14.64
C SER A 246 2.25 3.86 15.58
N VAL A 247 2.27 5.11 16.02
CA VAL A 247 3.22 5.60 17.04
C VAL A 247 2.72 5.21 18.43
N ASN A 248 3.47 4.37 19.13
CA ASN A 248 3.13 3.97 20.50
C ASN A 248 3.38 5.10 21.51
N ARG A 249 3.10 4.84 22.79
CA ARG A 249 3.27 5.84 23.86
C ARG A 249 4.72 6.30 24.05
N ASP A 250 5.69 5.42 23.77
CA ASP A 250 7.12 5.72 23.88
C ASP A 250 7.68 6.40 22.62
N GLY A 251 6.84 6.63 21.60
CA GLY A 251 7.25 7.21 20.31
C GLY A 251 7.72 6.20 19.27
N LYS A 252 7.85 4.92 19.61
CA LYS A 252 8.23 3.85 18.66
C LYS A 252 7.08 3.58 17.68
N PHE A 253 7.38 3.46 16.39
CA PHE A 253 6.40 2.99 15.41
C PHE A 253 6.18 1.48 15.52
N VAL A 254 4.97 1.02 15.22
CA VAL A 254 4.76 -0.32 14.68
C VAL A 254 5.46 -0.37 13.31
N TYR A 255 6.61 -1.04 13.24
CA TYR A 255 7.41 -1.06 12.01
C TYR A 255 6.79 -1.95 10.93
N ILE A 256 6.59 -3.24 11.23
CA ILE A 256 5.97 -4.20 10.31
C ILE A 256 4.68 -4.72 10.93
N TYR A 257 3.58 -4.55 10.19
CA TYR A 257 2.29 -5.14 10.52
C TYR A 257 1.84 -6.09 9.41
N LEU A 258 1.37 -7.27 9.79
CA LEU A 258 0.83 -8.29 8.91
C LEU A 258 -0.69 -8.39 9.12
N PRO A 259 -1.52 -7.69 8.31
CA PRO A 259 -2.97 -7.67 8.47
C PRO A 259 -3.62 -9.05 8.37
N LYS A 260 -3.06 -9.93 7.52
CA LYS A 260 -3.57 -11.29 7.28
C LYS A 260 -3.63 -12.16 8.54
N SER A 261 -2.69 -11.96 9.46
CA SER A 261 -2.57 -12.71 10.72
C SER A 261 -2.71 -11.83 11.96
N ASN A 262 -3.06 -10.55 11.78
CA ASN A 262 -3.07 -9.53 12.83
C ASN A 262 -1.79 -9.52 13.70
N ARG A 263 -0.62 -9.65 13.08
CA ARG A 263 0.66 -9.79 13.79
C ARG A 263 1.56 -8.57 13.56
N VAL A 264 2.13 -8.03 14.63
CA VAL A 264 3.27 -7.10 14.57
C VAL A 264 4.55 -7.90 14.68
N LEU A 265 5.55 -7.58 13.85
CA LEU A 265 6.86 -8.21 13.95
C LEU A 265 7.83 -7.36 14.78
N ASP A 266 8.84 -8.02 15.36
CA ASP A 266 9.78 -7.40 16.29
C ASP A 266 10.91 -6.61 15.60
N GLU A 267 11.12 -6.81 14.28
CA GLU A 267 12.17 -6.08 13.57
C GLU A 267 11.94 -4.56 13.66
N TYR A 268 13.04 -3.81 13.53
CA TYR A 268 12.98 -2.36 13.58
C TYR A 268 14.07 -1.70 12.74
N ASN A 269 13.79 -0.49 12.25
CA ASN A 269 14.74 0.27 11.45
C ASN A 269 14.59 1.77 11.71
N LEU A 270 15.60 2.38 12.36
CA LEU A 270 15.59 3.81 12.67
C LEU A 270 15.63 4.72 11.45
N ILE A 271 16.20 4.28 10.33
CA ILE A 271 16.22 5.06 9.09
C ILE A 271 14.78 5.24 8.60
N ARG A 272 13.99 4.17 8.65
CA ARG A 272 12.55 4.20 8.30
C ARG A 272 11.71 4.96 9.32
N HIS A 273 12.10 4.93 10.59
CA HIS A 273 11.51 5.77 11.63
C HIS A 273 11.68 7.26 11.28
N ALA A 274 12.92 7.72 11.07
CA ALA A 274 13.23 9.12 10.79
C ALA A 274 12.52 9.60 9.52
N GLY A 275 12.53 8.78 8.47
CA GLY A 275 11.77 9.08 7.26
C GLY A 275 10.26 9.21 7.50
N SER A 276 9.66 8.35 8.33
CA SER A 276 8.22 8.43 8.65
C SER A 276 7.88 9.70 9.41
N VAL A 277 8.75 10.15 10.34
CA VAL A 277 8.62 11.45 11.00
C VAL A 277 8.63 12.59 9.97
N TYR A 278 9.57 12.55 9.02
CA TYR A 278 9.64 13.54 7.94
C TYR A 278 8.32 13.63 7.14
N ALA A 279 7.78 12.50 6.67
CA ALA A 279 6.52 12.49 5.91
C ALA A 279 5.32 12.98 6.73
N MET A 280 5.26 12.67 8.03
CA MET A 280 4.21 13.20 8.91
C MET A 280 4.32 14.73 9.05
N LEU A 281 5.53 15.29 9.11
CA LEU A 281 5.74 16.73 9.18
C LEU A 281 5.44 17.44 7.84
N GLU A 282 5.70 16.78 6.70
CA GLU A 282 5.23 17.25 5.39
C GLU A 282 3.71 17.35 5.35
N LEU A 283 3.00 16.33 5.86
CA LEU A 283 1.54 16.37 5.94
C LEU A 283 1.06 17.46 6.90
N TYR A 284 1.70 17.60 8.07
CA TYR A 284 1.38 18.66 9.03
C TYR A 284 1.52 20.05 8.43
N GLN A 285 2.52 20.30 7.57
CA GLN A 285 2.67 21.58 6.88
C GLN A 285 1.40 21.97 6.12
N VAL A 286 0.73 21.00 5.51
CA VAL A 286 -0.49 21.20 4.70
C VAL A 286 -1.75 21.21 5.56
N THR A 287 -1.86 20.31 6.55
CA THR A 287 -3.13 20.09 7.29
C THR A 287 -3.21 20.82 8.62
N GLN A 288 -2.06 21.15 9.22
CA GLN A 288 -1.95 21.72 10.58
C GLN A 288 -2.65 20.87 11.66
N GLU A 289 -2.79 19.56 11.44
CA GLU A 289 -3.43 18.64 12.38
C GLU A 289 -2.57 18.44 13.64
N LYS A 290 -3.09 18.87 14.81
CA LYS A 290 -2.35 18.87 16.08
C LYS A 290 -1.98 17.47 16.58
N GLU A 291 -2.84 16.49 16.35
CA GLU A 291 -2.62 15.10 16.76
C GLU A 291 -1.46 14.47 15.99
N LEU A 292 -1.35 14.79 14.70
CA LEU A 292 -0.25 14.41 13.83
C LEU A 292 1.07 14.99 14.35
N LEU A 293 1.13 16.31 14.61
CA LEU A 293 2.32 16.95 15.18
C LEU A 293 2.72 16.38 16.54
N SER A 294 1.74 16.11 17.41
CA SER A 294 1.98 15.50 18.71
C SER A 294 2.60 14.11 18.57
N ALA A 295 2.10 13.29 17.64
CA ALA A 295 2.67 11.97 17.36
C ALA A 295 4.06 12.06 16.73
N SER A 296 4.28 12.99 15.79
CA SER A 296 5.61 13.27 15.22
C SER A 296 6.62 13.68 16.28
N THR A 297 6.23 14.52 17.24
CA THR A 297 7.12 14.98 18.32
C THR A 297 7.51 13.82 19.24
N ARG A 298 6.56 12.97 19.64
CA ARG A 298 6.89 11.74 20.40
C ARG A 298 7.83 10.81 19.63
N ALA A 299 7.61 10.66 18.33
CA ALA A 299 8.49 9.86 17.48
C ALA A 299 9.90 10.47 17.42
N ILE A 300 10.02 11.79 17.29
CA ILE A 300 11.32 12.48 17.43
C ILE A 300 11.96 12.15 18.78
N ASP A 301 11.24 12.25 19.90
CA ASP A 301 11.79 11.92 21.23
C ASP A 301 12.34 10.49 21.30
N TYR A 302 11.67 9.52 20.67
CA TYR A 302 12.17 8.16 20.55
C TYR A 302 13.46 8.09 19.72
N LEU A 303 13.50 8.75 18.57
CA LEU A 303 14.66 8.80 17.68
C LEU A 303 15.89 9.40 18.38
N LEU A 304 15.69 10.44 19.18
CA LEU A 304 16.77 11.14 19.87
C LEU A 304 17.48 10.30 20.94
N GLN A 305 16.86 9.22 21.44
CA GLN A 305 17.50 8.27 22.37
C GLN A 305 18.70 7.53 21.75
N TYR A 306 18.74 7.46 20.41
CA TYR A 306 19.78 6.80 19.63
C TYR A 306 20.88 7.74 19.15
N VAL A 307 20.78 9.03 19.49
CA VAL A 307 21.84 10.00 19.22
C VAL A 307 23.03 9.73 20.14
N LYS A 308 24.22 9.68 19.57
CA LYS A 308 25.49 9.51 20.28
C LYS A 308 26.47 10.62 19.89
N PRO A 309 27.33 11.07 20.82
CA PRO A 309 28.41 12.00 20.49
C PRO A 309 29.44 11.33 19.58
N TRP A 310 30.10 12.13 18.74
CA TRP A 310 31.16 11.72 17.83
C TRP A 310 32.31 12.73 17.83
N GLY A 311 33.55 12.23 17.85
CA GLY A 311 34.75 13.06 17.89
C GLY A 311 35.03 13.66 19.28
N GLU A 312 36.08 14.49 19.37
CA GLU A 312 36.51 15.14 20.61
C GLU A 312 36.00 16.59 20.69
N ALA A 313 35.69 17.04 21.91
CA ALA A 313 35.36 18.45 22.16
C ALA A 313 36.55 19.37 21.80
N PRO A 314 36.32 20.61 21.33
CA PRO A 314 35.04 21.34 21.25
C PRO A 314 34.27 21.14 19.92
N LYS A 315 34.73 20.27 19.02
CA LYS A 315 34.09 19.99 17.71
C LYS A 315 33.25 18.70 17.74
N SER A 316 32.58 18.41 18.85
CA SER A 316 31.82 17.16 18.98
C SER A 316 30.61 17.18 18.03
N ALA A 317 30.64 16.30 17.04
CA ALA A 317 29.51 16.01 16.18
C ALA A 317 28.54 15.05 16.87
N ALA A 318 27.41 14.77 16.24
CA ALA A 318 26.43 13.80 16.71
C ALA A 318 26.04 12.86 15.58
N LEU A 319 25.72 11.62 15.93
CA LEU A 319 25.32 10.59 14.97
C LEU A 319 24.18 9.77 15.55
N VAL A 320 23.46 9.03 14.70
CA VAL A 320 22.47 8.04 15.14
C VAL A 320 23.07 6.64 15.07
N SER A 321 23.03 5.91 16.18
CA SER A 321 23.51 4.52 16.25
C SER A 321 22.50 3.60 16.91
N MET A 322 22.27 2.44 16.29
CA MET A 322 21.46 1.34 16.80
C MET A 322 22.25 0.06 16.68
N ASP A 323 22.25 -0.74 17.75
CA ASP A 323 22.94 -2.04 17.81
C ASP A 323 24.42 -1.97 17.41
N GLY A 324 25.09 -0.86 17.76
CA GLY A 324 26.50 -0.62 17.46
C GLY A 324 26.78 -0.22 16.00
N ALA A 325 25.77 -0.13 15.12
CA ALA A 325 25.94 0.35 13.76
C ALA A 325 25.66 1.86 13.65
N MET A 326 26.53 2.59 12.97
CA MET A 326 26.40 4.00 12.63
C MET A 326 26.12 4.11 11.13
N LYS A 327 24.86 3.97 10.75
CA LYS A 327 24.44 4.06 9.34
C LYS A 327 24.28 5.52 8.96
N LEU A 328 25.02 6.00 7.96
CA LEU A 328 25.00 7.41 7.55
C LEU A 328 23.57 7.89 7.22
N GLY A 329 22.78 7.06 6.54
CA GLY A 329 21.38 7.37 6.24
C GLY A 329 20.50 7.58 7.48
N GLY A 330 20.82 6.94 8.60
CA GLY A 330 20.12 7.16 9.88
C GLY A 330 20.36 8.56 10.42
N THR A 331 21.63 9.01 10.40
CA THR A 331 21.97 10.39 10.77
C THR A 331 21.38 11.39 9.78
N ALA A 332 21.51 11.13 8.48
CA ALA A 332 21.00 12.01 7.44
C ALA A 332 19.47 12.19 7.48
N LEU A 333 18.69 11.12 7.56
CA LEU A 333 17.23 11.24 7.65
C LEU A 333 16.76 11.80 8.98
N THR A 334 17.52 11.61 10.06
CA THR A 334 17.24 12.32 11.33
C THR A 334 17.42 13.82 11.15
N ALA A 335 18.52 14.26 10.52
CA ALA A 335 18.74 15.66 10.19
C ALA A 335 17.63 16.21 9.27
N VAL A 336 17.21 15.47 8.24
CA VAL A 336 16.09 15.86 7.36
C VAL A 336 14.78 16.03 8.13
N ALA A 337 14.45 15.11 9.04
CA ALA A 337 13.25 15.18 9.86
C ALA A 337 13.27 16.37 10.83
N LEU A 338 14.39 16.60 11.51
CA LEU A 338 14.55 17.74 12.42
C LEU A 338 14.55 19.08 11.67
N ALA A 339 15.21 19.18 10.52
CA ALA A 339 15.15 20.35 9.67
C ALA A 339 13.71 20.66 9.25
N LYS A 340 12.94 19.62 8.88
CA LYS A 340 11.52 19.78 8.56
C LYS A 340 10.70 20.23 9.75
N TYR A 341 10.98 19.73 10.95
CA TYR A 341 10.32 20.17 12.18
C TYR A 341 10.55 21.67 12.42
N VAL A 342 11.80 22.13 12.34
CA VAL A 342 12.15 23.54 12.51
C VAL A 342 11.46 24.40 11.44
N GLU A 343 11.43 23.95 10.19
CA GLU A 343 10.76 24.64 9.08
C GLU A 343 9.27 24.88 9.37
N VAL A 344 8.54 23.84 9.79
CA VAL A 344 7.07 23.87 9.88
C VAL A 344 6.53 24.35 11.22
N THR A 345 7.32 24.27 12.29
CA THR A 345 6.92 24.74 13.64
C THR A 345 7.56 26.08 14.01
N HIS A 346 8.63 26.47 13.32
CA HIS A 346 9.52 27.58 13.68
C HIS A 346 10.22 27.44 15.03
N ASP A 347 10.08 26.29 15.71
CA ASP A 347 10.76 26.00 16.96
C ASP A 347 12.21 25.57 16.69
N GLN A 348 13.14 26.36 17.22
CA GLN A 348 14.58 26.21 17.00
C GLN A 348 15.25 25.23 17.98
N GLN A 349 14.50 24.55 18.86
CA GLN A 349 15.07 23.70 19.91
C GLN A 349 16.06 22.63 19.40
N TYR A 350 15.87 22.13 18.18
CA TYR A 350 16.70 21.10 17.59
C TYR A 350 17.88 21.63 16.76
N MET A 351 18.00 22.95 16.56
CA MET A 351 19.08 23.52 15.73
C MET A 351 20.49 23.14 16.17
N PRO A 352 20.85 23.22 17.48
CA PRO A 352 22.19 22.83 17.91
C PRO A 352 22.51 21.36 17.59
N LEU A 353 21.54 20.47 17.78
CA LEU A 353 21.70 19.06 17.43
C LEU A 353 21.79 18.87 15.92
N LEU A 354 20.96 19.57 15.15
CA LEU A 354 20.95 19.48 13.69
C LEU A 354 22.33 19.85 13.10
N GLN A 355 22.98 20.89 13.64
CA GLN A 355 24.34 21.27 13.26
C GLN A 355 25.37 20.18 13.61
N GLN A 356 25.23 19.53 14.77
CA GLN A 356 26.10 18.41 15.16
C GLN A 356 25.90 17.18 14.25
N LEU A 357 24.67 16.89 13.83
CA LEU A 357 24.37 15.83 12.86
C LEU A 357 24.96 16.17 11.48
N GLY A 358 24.83 17.43 11.05
CA GLY A 358 25.44 17.95 9.82
C GLY A 358 26.96 17.80 9.82
N GLN A 359 27.62 18.13 10.94
CA GLN A 359 29.06 17.96 11.07
C GLN A 359 29.49 16.49 10.90
N TYR A 360 28.76 15.53 11.48
CA TYR A 360 29.06 14.11 11.28
C TYR A 360 28.91 13.66 9.82
N ILE A 361 27.91 14.19 9.12
CA ILE A 361 27.70 13.91 7.69
C ILE A 361 28.89 14.43 6.87
N GLU A 362 29.35 15.65 7.16
CA GLU A 362 30.55 16.24 6.55
C GLU A 362 31.81 15.42 6.85
N ASP A 363 32.04 15.04 8.12
CA ASP A 363 33.16 14.19 8.55
C ASP A 363 33.15 12.80 7.91
N SER A 364 31.99 12.37 7.41
CA SER A 364 31.82 11.09 6.72
C SER A 364 32.12 11.17 5.22
N GLN A 365 32.42 12.36 4.68
CA GLN A 365 32.80 12.54 3.28
C GLN A 365 34.31 12.43 3.10
N LEU A 366 34.73 11.60 2.14
CA LEU A 366 36.12 11.44 1.73
C LEU A 366 36.59 12.60 0.84
N ASP A 367 37.90 12.71 0.65
CA ASP A 367 38.53 13.74 -0.18
C ASP A 367 38.03 13.78 -1.63
N ASN A 368 37.59 12.64 -2.18
CA ASN A 368 37.03 12.55 -3.53
C ASN A 368 35.52 12.84 -3.62
N GLY A 369 34.86 13.14 -2.49
CA GLY A 369 33.41 13.40 -2.41
C GLY A 369 32.53 12.18 -2.15
N ARG A 370 33.12 10.98 -2.11
CA ARG A 370 32.42 9.76 -1.71
C ARG A 370 32.06 9.82 -0.23
N PHE A 371 30.85 9.40 0.14
CA PHE A 371 30.46 9.26 1.54
C PHE A 371 30.70 7.84 2.06
N ILE A 372 31.12 7.73 3.32
CA ILE A 372 31.21 6.45 4.03
C ILE A 372 29.80 6.06 4.49
N SER A 373 29.32 4.90 4.05
CA SER A 373 27.94 4.50 4.30
C SER A 373 27.68 4.02 5.73
N GLU A 374 28.66 3.36 6.36
CA GLU A 374 28.47 2.78 7.69
C GLU A 374 29.80 2.67 8.45
N ARG A 375 29.73 2.91 9.76
CA ARG A 375 30.81 2.64 10.71
C ARG A 375 30.29 1.85 11.92
N ALA A 376 31.19 1.20 12.66
CA ALA A 376 30.88 0.64 13.97
C ALA A 376 31.05 1.68 15.10
N TYR A 377 30.15 1.68 16.07
CA TYR A 377 30.23 2.47 17.29
C TYR A 377 30.74 1.60 18.46
N PRO A 378 31.66 2.10 19.31
CA PRO A 378 32.31 3.41 19.27
C PRO A 378 33.62 3.43 18.47
N SER A 379 34.04 2.31 17.86
CA SER A 379 35.39 2.17 17.28
C SER A 379 35.65 3.08 16.08
N GLY A 380 34.60 3.47 15.34
CA GLY A 380 34.72 4.23 14.10
C GLY A 380 35.14 3.42 12.89
N GLU A 381 35.33 2.10 13.05
CA GLU A 381 35.73 1.19 11.99
C GLU A 381 34.74 1.24 10.83
N ILE A 382 35.26 1.40 9.61
CA ILE A 382 34.45 1.52 8.40
C ILE A 382 34.01 0.13 7.97
N SER A 383 32.71 -0.03 7.72
CA SER A 383 32.14 -1.24 7.13
C SER A 383 32.35 -1.25 5.61
N ASP A 384 32.47 -2.45 5.03
CA ASP A 384 32.51 -2.64 3.56
C ASP A 384 31.14 -2.40 2.89
N TYR A 385 30.09 -2.20 3.68
CA TYR A 385 28.75 -1.92 3.17
C TYR A 385 28.70 -0.56 2.46
N GLU A 386 28.21 -0.56 1.22
CA GLU A 386 27.96 0.65 0.44
C GLU A 386 26.46 0.80 0.15
N SER A 387 25.87 1.89 0.62
CA SER A 387 24.47 2.22 0.33
C SER A 387 24.35 3.04 -0.95
N ARG A 388 23.39 2.65 -1.79
CA ARG A 388 23.04 3.40 -3.00
C ARG A 388 22.36 4.75 -2.72
N TYR A 389 21.77 4.92 -1.54
CA TYR A 389 20.84 6.01 -1.22
C TYR A 389 21.33 6.96 -0.12
N TYR A 390 22.18 6.49 0.80
CA TYR A 390 22.68 7.33 1.90
C TYR A 390 23.43 8.59 1.44
N PRO A 391 24.19 8.55 0.32
CA PRO A 391 24.76 9.78 -0.23
C PRO A 391 23.67 10.80 -0.59
N GLY A 392 22.60 10.41 -1.30
CA GLY A 392 21.49 11.31 -1.62
C GLY A 392 20.80 11.89 -0.39
N GLU A 393 20.55 11.05 0.63
CA GLU A 393 19.96 11.47 1.91
C GLU A 393 20.85 12.52 2.62
N SER A 394 22.17 12.30 2.59
CA SER A 394 23.17 13.18 3.19
C SER A 394 23.23 14.54 2.50
N LEU A 395 23.20 14.53 1.16
CA LEU A 395 23.16 15.76 0.36
C LEU A 395 21.91 16.59 0.69
N LEU A 396 20.75 15.94 0.77
CA LEU A 396 19.50 16.62 1.13
C LEU A 396 19.55 17.24 2.53
N ALA A 397 20.08 16.50 3.51
CA ALA A 397 20.24 17.00 4.88
C ALA A 397 21.08 18.28 4.92
N LEU A 398 22.22 18.30 4.23
CA LEU A 398 23.15 19.44 4.20
C LEU A 398 22.52 20.66 3.52
N VAL A 399 21.85 20.48 2.38
CA VAL A 399 21.18 21.60 1.67
C VAL A 399 20.06 22.20 2.52
N ARG A 400 19.32 21.38 3.27
CA ARG A 400 18.27 21.87 4.17
C ARG A 400 18.82 22.54 5.43
N LEU A 401 19.95 22.06 5.94
CA LEU A 401 20.64 22.73 7.04
C LEU A 401 21.13 24.11 6.61
N TYR A 402 21.73 24.24 5.42
CA TYR A 402 22.07 25.55 4.84
C TYR A 402 20.86 26.48 4.74
N ALA A 403 19.70 25.97 4.31
CA ALA A 403 18.49 26.78 4.22
C ALA A 403 18.04 27.36 5.58
N LEU A 404 18.46 26.75 6.70
CA LEU A 404 18.13 27.17 8.07
C LEU A 404 19.19 28.09 8.70
N ASP A 405 20.48 27.85 8.47
CA ASP A 405 21.56 28.57 9.15
C ASP A 405 22.54 29.37 8.25
N GLY A 406 22.43 29.20 6.94
CA GLY A 406 23.22 29.91 5.92
C GLY A 406 24.72 29.58 5.92
N GLN A 407 25.18 28.52 6.59
CA GLN A 407 26.61 28.21 6.65
C GLN A 407 27.09 27.52 5.37
N GLU A 408 27.99 28.18 4.63
CA GLU A 408 28.39 27.79 3.28
C GLU A 408 29.05 26.41 3.16
N HIS A 409 29.73 25.94 4.22
CA HIS A 409 30.41 24.64 4.18
C HIS A 409 29.45 23.45 3.98
N TRP A 410 28.18 23.60 4.38
CA TRP A 410 27.13 22.62 4.07
C TRP A 410 26.94 22.46 2.56
N LEU A 411 26.91 23.58 1.81
CA LEU A 411 26.80 23.56 0.35
C LEU A 411 28.09 23.07 -0.31
N ASP A 412 29.26 23.42 0.23
CA ASP A 412 30.55 22.94 -0.29
C ASP A 412 30.61 21.40 -0.26
N THR A 413 30.22 20.81 0.87
CA THR A 413 30.13 19.36 1.06
C THR A 413 29.06 18.75 0.16
N ALA A 414 27.89 19.39 0.03
CA ALA A 414 26.84 18.92 -0.86
C ALA A 414 27.27 18.92 -2.34
N GLU A 415 27.87 20.00 -2.83
CA GLU A 415 28.37 20.10 -4.20
C GLU A 415 29.40 19.03 -4.52
N LYS A 416 30.34 18.79 -3.59
CA LYS A 416 31.40 17.79 -3.76
C LYS A 416 30.83 16.37 -3.85
N GLY A 417 29.85 16.05 -2.99
CA GLY A 417 29.16 14.77 -3.05
C GLY A 417 28.31 14.60 -4.31
N SER A 418 27.56 15.63 -4.72
CA SER A 418 26.81 15.62 -5.99
C SER A 418 27.74 15.38 -7.19
N LYS A 419 28.91 16.05 -7.23
CA LYS A 419 29.91 15.84 -8.28
C LYS A 419 30.41 14.39 -8.30
N TYR A 420 30.68 13.78 -7.15
CA TYR A 420 31.06 12.36 -7.07
C TYR A 420 29.98 11.44 -7.62
N LEU A 421 28.72 11.62 -7.21
CA LEU A 421 27.63 10.75 -7.68
C LEU A 421 27.43 10.87 -9.21
N ILE A 422 27.48 12.09 -9.75
CA ILE A 422 27.25 12.32 -11.18
C ILE A 422 28.45 11.89 -12.04
N LYS A 423 29.67 12.18 -11.59
CA LYS A 423 30.90 12.02 -12.40
C LYS A 423 31.69 10.76 -12.10
N VAL A 424 31.34 10.02 -11.06
CA VAL A 424 32.02 8.77 -10.70
C VAL A 424 31.01 7.63 -10.57
N ARG A 425 30.01 7.74 -9.68
CA ARG A 425 29.04 6.64 -9.45
C ARG A 425 28.24 6.31 -10.70
N ASP A 426 27.69 7.34 -11.36
CA ASP A 426 26.75 7.17 -12.48
C ASP A 426 27.41 7.36 -13.85
N GLN A 427 28.72 7.64 -13.87
CA GLN A 427 29.44 7.88 -15.12
C GLN A 427 29.47 6.63 -15.99
N GLY A 428 28.91 6.71 -17.20
CA GLY A 428 28.91 5.61 -18.17
C GLY A 428 27.98 4.45 -17.82
N VAL A 429 27.17 4.56 -16.77
CA VAL A 429 26.17 3.55 -16.41
C VAL A 429 25.04 3.58 -17.45
N PRO A 430 24.67 2.44 -18.06
CA PRO A 430 23.56 2.39 -19.00
C PRO A 430 22.24 2.85 -18.36
N MET A 431 21.39 3.51 -19.14
CA MET A 431 20.11 4.07 -18.66
C MET A 431 19.26 3.06 -17.87
N GLY A 432 19.16 1.82 -18.34
CA GLY A 432 18.36 0.77 -17.68
C GLY A 432 18.95 0.23 -16.37
N GLU A 433 20.21 0.58 -16.07
CA GLU A 433 20.94 0.17 -14.86
C GLU A 433 21.16 1.34 -13.89
N LEU A 434 20.82 2.57 -14.30
CA LEU A 434 20.93 3.74 -13.44
C LEU A 434 20.12 3.56 -12.17
N ILE A 435 20.72 3.99 -11.06
CA ILE A 435 20.03 4.00 -9.77
C ILE A 435 18.96 5.09 -9.84
N HIS A 436 17.71 4.70 -9.57
CA HIS A 436 16.59 5.65 -9.47
C HIS A 436 16.61 6.35 -8.09
N ASP A 437 17.69 7.08 -7.83
CA ASP A 437 18.00 7.70 -6.55
C ASP A 437 17.13 8.96 -6.32
N HIS A 438 15.93 8.75 -5.78
CA HIS A 438 14.99 9.82 -5.46
C HIS A 438 15.53 10.82 -4.43
N TRP A 439 16.38 10.41 -3.49
CA TRP A 439 16.99 11.32 -2.54
C TRP A 439 18.00 12.25 -3.22
N LEU A 440 18.79 11.72 -4.17
CA LEU A 440 19.62 12.57 -5.02
C LEU A 440 18.77 13.56 -5.82
N LEU A 441 17.61 13.15 -6.36
CA LEU A 441 16.73 14.06 -7.09
C LEU A 441 16.18 15.19 -6.20
N TYR A 442 15.79 14.90 -4.95
CA TYR A 442 15.47 15.95 -3.97
C TYR A 442 16.65 16.90 -3.76
N ALA A 443 17.82 16.35 -3.48
CA ALA A 443 19.03 17.12 -3.19
C ALA A 443 19.45 18.00 -4.37
N LEU A 444 19.45 17.49 -5.61
CA LEU A 444 19.81 18.27 -6.80
C LEU A 444 18.79 19.37 -7.10
N ASN A 445 17.50 19.08 -6.90
CA ASN A 445 16.45 20.08 -7.01
C ASN A 445 16.72 21.24 -6.03
N GLU A 446 16.93 20.97 -4.75
CA GLU A 446 17.17 22.02 -3.75
C GLU A 446 18.54 22.70 -3.92
N LEU A 447 19.61 21.94 -4.18
CA LEU A 447 20.97 22.48 -4.37
C LEU A 447 21.05 23.44 -5.55
N TYR A 448 20.40 23.14 -6.68
CA TYR A 448 20.42 24.01 -7.86
C TYR A 448 19.90 25.42 -7.55
N ARG A 449 18.97 25.58 -6.59
CA ARG A 449 18.41 26.89 -6.20
C ARG A 449 19.45 27.80 -5.52
N TYR A 450 20.44 27.23 -4.84
CA TYR A 450 21.50 27.96 -4.15
C TYR A 450 22.81 28.00 -4.95
N ARG A 451 23.13 26.92 -5.66
CA ARG A 451 24.33 26.73 -6.49
C ARG A 451 23.96 26.22 -7.88
N PRO A 452 23.46 27.08 -8.78
CA PRO A 452 23.06 26.65 -10.12
C PRO A 452 24.24 26.04 -10.88
N ASN A 453 24.08 24.78 -11.31
CA ASN A 453 25.05 24.10 -12.15
C ASN A 453 24.30 23.24 -13.18
N PRO A 454 24.49 23.46 -14.50
CA PRO A 454 23.81 22.68 -15.53
C PRO A 454 23.94 21.17 -15.37
N MET A 455 25.05 20.69 -14.80
CA MET A 455 25.27 19.27 -14.54
C MET A 455 24.19 18.64 -13.66
N TYR A 456 23.69 19.37 -12.65
CA TYR A 456 22.66 18.87 -11.75
C TYR A 456 21.31 18.73 -12.46
N LEU A 457 20.95 19.73 -13.26
CA LEU A 457 19.74 19.72 -14.07
C LEU A 457 19.77 18.58 -15.08
N GLU A 458 20.85 18.45 -15.87
CA GLU A 458 20.95 17.38 -16.88
C GLU A 458 20.93 15.99 -16.26
N HIS A 459 21.62 15.81 -15.12
CA HIS A 459 21.61 14.52 -14.44
C HIS A 459 20.25 14.17 -13.82
N ALA A 460 19.53 15.17 -13.28
CA ALA A 460 18.17 14.97 -12.80
C ALA A 460 17.23 14.53 -13.93
N MET A 461 17.35 15.13 -15.12
CA MET A 461 16.57 14.74 -16.30
C MET A 461 16.93 13.33 -16.78
N LEU A 462 18.22 12.97 -16.73
CA LEU A 462 18.68 11.62 -17.06
C LEU A 462 18.01 10.56 -16.18
N ILE A 463 18.01 10.73 -14.85
CA ILE A 463 17.34 9.79 -13.94
C ILE A 463 15.82 9.80 -14.16
N ALA A 464 15.20 10.98 -14.36
CA ALA A 464 13.77 11.07 -14.63
C ALA A 464 13.35 10.33 -15.91
N GLN A 465 14.21 10.36 -16.93
CA GLN A 465 14.04 9.59 -18.16
C GLN A 465 14.17 8.08 -17.91
N ALA A 466 15.18 7.63 -17.17
CA ALA A 466 15.36 6.23 -16.78
C ALA A 466 14.13 5.68 -16.04
N ILE A 467 13.64 6.45 -15.07
CA ILE A 467 12.41 6.15 -14.33
C ILE A 467 11.23 6.03 -15.31
N SER A 468 11.03 7.01 -16.19
CA SER A 468 9.89 7.02 -17.12
C SER A 468 9.90 5.83 -18.10
N GLN A 469 11.08 5.41 -18.57
CA GLN A 469 11.23 4.25 -19.47
C GLN A 469 10.93 2.91 -18.78
N SER A 470 11.16 2.81 -17.48
CA SER A 470 10.91 1.59 -16.70
C SER A 470 9.45 1.39 -16.26
N GLN A 471 8.56 2.36 -16.50
CA GLN A 471 7.17 2.34 -16.04
C GLN A 471 6.33 1.35 -16.86
N ASN A 472 5.48 0.58 -16.18
CA ASN A 472 4.49 -0.29 -16.81
C ASN A 472 3.38 0.56 -17.48
N ARG A 473 3.53 0.89 -18.76
CA ARG A 473 2.54 1.72 -19.50
C ARG A 473 1.43 0.92 -20.18
N ILE A 474 1.75 -0.28 -20.68
CA ILE A 474 0.82 -1.20 -21.34
C ILE A 474 0.98 -2.58 -20.69
N PRO A 475 0.61 -2.73 -19.41
CA PRO A 475 0.74 -4.00 -18.71
C PRO A 475 -0.31 -5.02 -19.16
N ARG A 476 -0.07 -6.30 -18.82
CA ARG A 476 -1.04 -7.38 -18.98
C ARG A 476 -2.32 -7.17 -18.16
N TYR A 477 -2.20 -6.63 -16.95
CA TYR A 477 -3.33 -6.36 -16.07
C TYR A 477 -3.53 -4.84 -15.92
N PRO A 478 -4.75 -4.32 -16.03
CA PRO A 478 -5.01 -2.88 -16.03
C PRO A 478 -4.56 -2.19 -14.73
N ASP A 479 -4.73 -2.86 -13.58
CA ASP A 479 -4.30 -2.39 -12.25
C ASP A 479 -2.78 -2.30 -12.08
N TYR A 480 -1.97 -2.74 -13.05
CA TYR A 480 -0.52 -2.59 -13.02
C TYR A 480 -0.07 -1.29 -13.72
N ARG A 481 -0.97 -0.55 -14.37
CA ARG A 481 -0.58 0.61 -15.17
C ARG A 481 -0.01 1.70 -14.26
N GLY A 482 1.12 2.28 -14.66
CA GLY A 482 1.81 3.30 -13.88
C GLY A 482 2.72 2.77 -12.77
N SER A 483 2.78 1.45 -12.57
CA SER A 483 3.66 0.83 -11.58
C SER A 483 5.08 0.54 -12.12
N TYR A 484 5.92 -0.03 -11.26
CA TYR A 484 7.22 -0.59 -11.59
C TYR A 484 7.38 -2.02 -11.08
N TYR A 485 8.21 -2.80 -11.78
CA TYR A 485 8.40 -4.24 -11.61
C TYR A 485 7.17 -5.08 -12.01
N THR A 486 7.40 -6.38 -12.19
CA THR A 486 6.34 -7.37 -12.43
C THR A 486 6.63 -8.60 -11.55
N PRO A 487 5.84 -8.86 -10.49
CA PRO A 487 4.67 -8.09 -10.05
C PRO A 487 5.02 -6.71 -9.47
N PRO A 488 4.09 -5.75 -9.50
CA PRO A 488 4.35 -4.38 -9.12
C PRO A 488 4.46 -4.18 -7.60
N ARG A 489 5.16 -3.13 -7.19
CA ARG A 489 5.36 -2.78 -5.76
C ARG A 489 4.99 -1.32 -5.47
N SER A 490 4.32 -1.09 -4.33
CA SER A 490 3.86 0.23 -3.88
C SER A 490 5.04 1.18 -3.64
N THR A 491 5.94 0.84 -2.73
CA THR A 491 7.07 1.71 -2.31
C THR A 491 8.00 2.08 -3.46
N ALA A 492 8.25 1.14 -4.38
CA ALA A 492 9.09 1.39 -5.53
C ALA A 492 8.49 2.44 -6.49
N THR A 493 7.17 2.47 -6.57
CA THR A 493 6.43 3.47 -7.34
C THR A 493 6.41 4.80 -6.59
N ALA A 494 6.19 4.78 -5.28
CA ALA A 494 6.21 5.96 -4.44
C ALA A 494 7.55 6.70 -4.46
N THR A 495 8.67 6.02 -4.20
CA THR A 495 10.00 6.65 -4.21
C THR A 495 10.37 7.24 -5.56
N ARG A 496 10.06 6.53 -6.67
CA ARG A 496 10.25 7.08 -8.02
C ARG A 496 9.40 8.32 -8.25
N THR A 497 8.16 8.33 -7.74
CA THR A 497 7.27 9.49 -7.85
C THR A 497 7.82 10.69 -7.08
N GLU A 498 8.34 10.48 -5.87
CA GLU A 498 9.03 11.54 -5.11
C GLU A 498 10.18 12.17 -5.91
N GLY A 499 11.05 11.34 -6.46
CA GLY A 499 12.16 11.80 -7.29
C GLY A 499 11.68 12.55 -8.54
N LEU A 500 10.64 12.02 -9.20
CA LEU A 500 10.03 12.68 -10.36
C LEU A 500 9.37 14.01 -10.00
N VAL A 501 8.74 14.15 -8.82
CA VAL A 501 8.20 15.45 -8.36
C VAL A 501 9.33 16.47 -8.20
N ALA A 502 10.46 16.08 -7.60
CA ALA A 502 11.63 16.96 -7.48
C ALA A 502 12.18 17.33 -8.87
N ALA A 503 12.31 16.37 -9.78
CA ALA A 503 12.75 16.60 -11.15
C ALA A 503 11.75 17.49 -11.94
N TYR A 504 10.44 17.31 -11.75
CA TYR A 504 9.39 18.13 -12.34
C TYR A 504 9.55 19.59 -11.92
N LYS A 505 9.67 19.85 -10.61
CA LYS A 505 9.83 21.21 -10.08
C LYS A 505 11.09 21.86 -10.65
N LEU A 506 12.21 21.13 -10.66
CA LEU A 506 13.46 21.61 -11.25
C LEU A 506 13.31 21.93 -12.75
N ALA A 507 12.69 21.04 -13.53
CA ALA A 507 12.48 21.24 -14.95
C ALA A 507 11.55 22.43 -15.26
N ARG A 508 10.44 22.54 -14.53
CA ARG A 508 9.45 23.62 -14.65
C ARG A 508 10.08 24.98 -14.36
N ASP A 509 10.80 25.08 -13.24
CA ASP A 509 11.32 26.35 -12.73
C ASP A 509 12.51 26.87 -13.56
N TYR A 510 13.26 25.98 -14.22
CA TYR A 510 14.50 26.32 -14.93
C TYR A 510 14.45 26.04 -16.44
N GLY A 511 13.29 26.23 -17.05
CA GLY A 511 13.15 26.37 -18.51
C GLY A 511 13.08 25.07 -19.32
N ARG A 512 12.96 23.90 -18.68
CA ARG A 512 12.83 22.58 -19.32
C ARG A 512 11.37 22.13 -19.40
N LYS A 513 10.53 22.93 -20.04
CA LYS A 513 9.06 22.75 -20.05
C LYS A 513 8.60 21.40 -20.64
N GLU A 514 9.26 20.93 -21.69
CA GLU A 514 8.94 19.66 -22.34
C GLU A 514 9.22 18.46 -21.41
N ASP A 515 10.37 18.47 -20.74
CA ASP A 515 10.70 17.46 -19.74
C ASP A 515 9.71 17.49 -18.58
N ALA A 516 9.36 18.68 -18.08
CA ALA A 516 8.36 18.83 -17.02
C ALA A 516 7.02 18.20 -17.43
N GLN A 517 6.54 18.42 -18.66
CA GLN A 517 5.29 17.84 -19.14
C GLN A 517 5.36 16.31 -19.28
N SER A 518 6.50 15.79 -19.77
CA SER A 518 6.74 14.35 -19.88
C SER A 518 6.77 13.68 -18.51
N ILE A 519 7.50 14.27 -17.56
CA ILE A 519 7.58 13.83 -16.17
C ILE A 519 6.20 13.83 -15.52
N LEU A 520 5.41 14.90 -15.69
CA LEU A 520 4.06 15.00 -15.13
C LEU A 520 3.15 13.87 -15.63
N THR A 521 3.29 13.47 -16.90
CA THR A 521 2.53 12.34 -17.46
C THR A 521 2.88 11.03 -16.74
N THR A 522 4.17 10.79 -16.49
CA THR A 522 4.62 9.61 -15.73
C THR A 522 4.11 9.66 -14.28
N ILE A 523 4.22 10.81 -13.61
CA ILE A 523 3.75 11.04 -12.23
C ILE A 523 2.27 10.70 -12.07
N ARG A 524 1.40 11.18 -12.97
CA ARG A 524 -0.05 10.95 -12.87
C ARG A 524 -0.39 9.47 -12.86
N LEU A 525 0.23 8.70 -13.76
CA LEU A 525 0.07 7.24 -13.79
C LEU A 525 0.62 6.56 -12.52
N ASN A 526 1.76 7.05 -11.99
CA ASN A 526 2.30 6.49 -10.75
C ASN A 526 1.35 6.67 -9.57
N ILE A 527 0.74 7.85 -9.43
CA ILE A 527 -0.18 8.15 -8.33
C ILE A 527 -1.45 7.33 -8.42
N MET A 528 -2.02 7.16 -9.62
CA MET A 528 -3.16 6.27 -9.84
C MET A 528 -2.86 4.86 -9.30
N PHE A 529 -1.70 4.29 -9.64
CA PHE A 529 -1.27 3.00 -9.10
C PHE A 529 -1.07 3.02 -7.58
N GLN A 530 -0.44 4.06 -7.03
CA GLN A 530 -0.21 4.17 -5.59
C GLN A 530 -1.51 4.12 -4.80
N LEU A 531 -2.52 4.90 -5.22
CA LEU A 531 -3.84 4.94 -4.58
C LEU A 531 -4.55 3.57 -4.57
N GLN A 532 -4.33 2.74 -5.59
CA GLN A 532 -4.83 1.35 -5.63
C GLN A 532 -4.16 0.43 -4.61
N THR A 533 -3.03 0.84 -4.03
CA THR A 533 -2.32 0.09 -2.97
C THR A 533 -2.63 0.60 -1.57
N GLN A 534 -3.54 1.57 -1.43
CA GLN A 534 -4.02 2.04 -0.12
C GLN A 534 -5.14 1.12 0.37
N PHE A 535 -5.09 0.73 1.64
CA PHE A 535 -6.20 0.04 2.28
C PHE A 535 -7.42 0.95 2.42
N GLN A 536 -8.46 0.59 1.70
CA GLN A 536 -9.79 1.17 1.68
C GLN A 536 -10.82 0.13 2.17
N PRO A 537 -12.05 0.53 2.55
CA PRO A 537 -13.08 -0.38 3.05
C PRO A 537 -13.24 -1.68 2.27
N GLU A 538 -13.30 -1.61 0.93
CA GLU A 538 -13.43 -2.76 0.04
C GLU A 538 -12.28 -3.77 0.15
N SER A 539 -11.07 -3.27 0.41
CA SER A 539 -9.85 -4.08 0.41
C SER A 539 -9.56 -4.77 1.75
N VAL A 540 -10.22 -4.33 2.82
CA VAL A 540 -10.03 -4.84 4.19
C VAL A 540 -11.13 -5.80 4.65
N LEU A 541 -12.10 -6.11 3.78
CA LEU A 541 -13.24 -6.97 4.14
C LEU A 541 -12.81 -8.32 4.72
N TYR A 542 -11.71 -8.90 4.25
CA TYR A 542 -11.33 -10.27 4.60
C TYR A 542 -10.11 -10.36 5.53
N ILE A 543 -9.66 -9.24 6.11
CA ILE A 543 -8.57 -9.26 7.11
C ILE A 543 -9.13 -9.26 8.53
N SER A 544 -8.37 -9.80 9.48
CA SER A 544 -8.84 -10.04 10.85
C SER A 544 -9.21 -8.77 11.62
N ASP A 545 -8.52 -7.66 11.34
CA ASP A 545 -8.74 -6.35 11.98
C ASP A 545 -8.72 -5.25 10.91
N PRO A 546 -9.89 -4.95 10.29
CA PRO A 546 -10.00 -3.96 9.22
C PRO A 546 -9.52 -2.57 9.64
N GLN A 547 -9.96 -2.11 10.81
CA GLN A 547 -9.71 -0.75 11.31
C GLN A 547 -8.22 -0.47 11.54
N ARG A 548 -7.46 -1.49 11.92
CA ARG A 548 -6.02 -1.36 12.10
C ARG A 548 -5.27 -1.12 10.80
N ALA A 549 -5.74 -1.64 9.66
CA ALA A 549 -5.07 -1.50 8.37
C ALA A 549 -5.52 -0.27 7.55
N LEU A 550 -6.75 0.23 7.77
CA LEU A 550 -7.33 1.33 6.98
C LEU A 550 -6.41 2.56 6.89
N GLY A 551 -6.27 3.06 5.66
CA GLY A 551 -5.45 4.22 5.31
C GLY A 551 -3.96 3.92 5.05
N ALA A 552 -3.46 2.76 5.48
CA ALA A 552 -2.08 2.34 5.20
C ALA A 552 -1.89 1.93 3.74
N PHE A 553 -0.64 1.86 3.31
CA PHE A 553 -0.25 1.32 2.01
C PHE A 553 0.43 -0.04 2.18
N HIS A 554 0.01 -1.01 1.38
CA HIS A 554 0.58 -2.36 1.41
C HIS A 554 1.67 -2.57 0.36
N LYS A 555 2.52 -3.57 0.58
CA LYS A 555 3.69 -3.88 -0.27
C LYS A 555 3.40 -3.99 -1.77
N SER A 556 2.34 -4.71 -2.11
CA SER A 556 1.85 -4.90 -3.49
C SER A 556 0.38 -5.30 -3.48
N LEU A 557 -0.28 -5.32 -4.63
CA LEU A 557 -1.71 -5.67 -4.78
C LEU A 557 -2.10 -7.05 -4.22
N THR A 558 -1.14 -7.92 -3.91
CA THR A 558 -1.39 -9.29 -3.41
C THR A 558 -0.61 -9.62 -2.13
N ASN A 559 0.20 -8.67 -1.65
CA ASN A 559 0.96 -8.76 -0.41
C ASN A 559 0.59 -7.59 0.50
N PHE A 560 -0.17 -7.93 1.55
CA PHE A 560 -0.80 -7.01 2.48
C PHE A 560 0.12 -6.53 3.61
N GLU A 561 1.39 -6.96 3.62
CA GLU A 561 2.41 -6.46 4.56
C GLU A 561 2.45 -4.93 4.52
N ILE A 562 2.34 -4.31 5.69
CA ILE A 562 2.49 -2.87 5.88
C ILE A 562 3.80 -2.64 6.59
N ARG A 563 4.59 -1.70 6.05
CA ARG A 563 5.72 -1.09 6.73
C ARG A 563 5.52 0.40 6.84
N ASN A 564 6.03 1.00 7.91
CA ASN A 564 5.94 2.46 8.08
C ASN A 564 6.51 3.22 6.86
N ASP A 565 7.59 2.73 6.25
CA ASP A 565 8.17 3.36 5.06
C ASP A 565 7.32 3.20 3.79
N TYR A 566 6.45 2.19 3.73
CA TYR A 566 5.48 2.10 2.63
C TYR A 566 4.51 3.28 2.72
N VAL A 567 4.04 3.59 3.93
CA VAL A 567 3.13 4.69 4.18
C VAL A 567 3.84 6.03 4.02
N GLN A 568 5.06 6.17 4.56
CA GLN A 568 5.91 7.36 4.41
C GLN A 568 6.05 7.77 2.95
N HIS A 569 6.61 6.90 2.11
CA HIS A 569 6.95 7.26 0.74
C HIS A 569 5.69 7.61 -0.08
N ASN A 570 4.58 6.90 0.16
CA ASN A 570 3.31 7.25 -0.47
C ASN A 570 2.80 8.63 -0.01
N ILE A 571 2.89 8.99 1.28
CA ILE A 571 2.53 10.33 1.77
C ILE A 571 3.37 11.40 1.06
N SER A 572 4.70 11.30 1.10
CA SER A 572 5.60 12.30 0.52
C SER A 572 5.34 12.48 -0.99
N SER A 573 5.15 11.38 -1.72
CA SER A 573 4.88 11.47 -3.15
C SER A 573 3.50 12.07 -3.46
N ILE A 574 2.45 11.66 -2.73
CA ILE A 574 1.08 12.17 -2.90
C ILE A 574 1.02 13.67 -2.60
N LEU A 575 1.66 14.12 -1.51
CA LEU A 575 1.74 15.54 -1.17
C LEU A 575 2.52 16.34 -2.22
N GLY A 576 3.60 15.77 -2.75
CA GLY A 576 4.34 16.37 -3.85
C GLY A 576 3.48 16.63 -5.09
N VAL A 577 2.60 15.69 -5.44
CA VAL A 577 1.67 15.84 -6.56
C VAL A 577 0.49 16.75 -6.23
N TYR A 578 -0.03 16.69 -5.01
CA TYR A 578 -1.02 17.63 -4.51
C TYR A 578 -0.54 19.08 -4.67
N GLN A 579 0.73 19.37 -4.33
CA GLN A 579 1.32 20.70 -4.53
C GLN A 579 1.37 21.07 -6.02
N ILE A 580 1.79 20.16 -6.90
CA ILE A 580 1.79 20.42 -8.36
C ILE A 580 0.39 20.81 -8.85
N LEU A 581 -0.66 20.09 -8.42
CA LEU A 581 -2.04 20.33 -8.87
C LEU A 581 -2.66 21.61 -8.27
N THR A 582 -2.16 22.06 -7.12
CA THR A 582 -2.65 23.28 -6.44
C THR A 582 -1.83 24.53 -6.74
N GLY A 583 -0.83 24.42 -7.63
CA GLY A 583 -0.01 25.55 -8.07
C GLY A 583 1.17 25.88 -7.16
N GLY A 584 1.59 24.94 -6.30
CA GLY A 584 2.77 25.06 -5.43
C GLY A 584 4.09 24.62 -6.05
#